data_AF-A0AAT9GZ75-F1
#
_entry.id   AF-A0AAT9GZ75-F1
#
_cell.length_a   1.000
_cell.length_b   1.000
_cell.length_c   1.000
_cell.angle_alpha   90.00
_cell.angle_beta   90.00
_cell.angle_gamma   90.00
#
_symmetry.space_group_name_H-M   'P 1'
#
loop_
_entity.id
_entity.type
_entity.pdbx_description
1 polymer ?
#
loop_
_entity_poly.entity_id
_entity_poly.type
_entity_poly.pdbx_seq_one_letter_code
_entity_poly.pdbx_strand_id
1 'polypeptide(L)'
;MKNFIVIILVLFLSVSCKKELVKQPAKLIEKDKMIDIMYDLSILEAMKYQHPVSADSVETSPTAFILKKYKVDSVQFSQSNRYYAADYENYKSIFDEVGKRLAVNQRATDSIVKIEEKKAAKEKNKAVAKDTIKNKLSKTSLDSIRKTTRLKR
;
A
#
# COMPACT_ATOMS: atom_id res chain seq x y z
N MET A 1 -23.82 51.86 22.75
CA MET A 1 -24.01 51.45 21.34
C MET A 1 -22.89 50.54 20.80
N LYS A 2 -21.60 50.77 21.16
CA LYS A 2 -20.46 49.95 20.66
C LYS A 2 -20.54 48.46 21.01
N ASN A 3 -21.05 48.10 22.19
CA ASN A 3 -21.17 46.69 22.62
C ASN A 3 -22.28 45.92 21.90
N PHE A 4 -23.32 46.61 21.43
CA PHE A 4 -24.45 45.99 20.72
C PHE A 4 -24.05 45.55 19.30
N ILE A 5 -23.17 46.33 18.66
CA ILE A 5 -22.57 46.01 17.36
C ILE A 5 -21.71 44.75 17.45
N VAL A 6 -20.94 44.61 18.53
CA VAL A 6 -20.11 43.41 18.75
C VAL A 6 -20.98 42.17 18.94
N ILE A 7 -22.08 42.27 19.70
CA ILE A 7 -23.00 41.14 19.90
C ILE A 7 -23.69 40.74 18.59
N ILE A 8 -24.13 41.71 17.77
CA ILE A 8 -24.73 41.45 16.46
C ILE A 8 -23.71 40.83 15.50
N LEU A 9 -22.45 41.26 15.53
CA LEU A 9 -21.36 40.70 14.73
C LEU A 9 -21.07 39.24 15.11
N VAL A 10 -21.05 38.93 16.42
CA VAL A 10 -20.86 37.57 16.95
C VAL A 10 -22.05 36.67 16.62
N LEU A 11 -23.28 37.19 16.67
CA LEU A 11 -24.47 36.46 16.21
C LEU A 11 -24.42 36.18 14.71
N PHE A 12 -24.00 37.15 13.89
CA PHE A 12 -23.86 36.98 12.44
C PHE A 12 -22.78 35.95 12.07
N LEU A 13 -21.68 35.89 12.83
CA LEU A 13 -20.64 34.86 12.68
C LEU A 13 -21.14 33.45 13.06
N SER A 14 -22.16 33.35 13.91
CA SER A 14 -22.74 32.07 14.34
C SER A 14 -23.72 31.47 13.34
N VAL A 15 -24.25 32.28 12.41
CA VAL A 15 -25.08 31.82 11.28
C VAL A 15 -24.19 31.48 10.08
N SER A 16 -23.15 30.67 10.31
CA SER A 16 -22.44 30.03 9.21
C SER A 16 -23.39 29.01 8.60
N CYS A 17 -23.93 29.40 7.45
CA CYS A 17 -25.04 28.79 6.78
C CYS A 17 -24.73 27.31 6.47
N LYS A 18 -25.49 26.38 7.08
CA LYS A 18 -25.60 24.99 6.63
C LYS A 18 -26.34 24.96 5.28
N LYS A 19 -25.72 25.48 4.23
CA LYS A 19 -26.16 25.24 2.86
C LYS A 19 -25.66 23.85 2.50
N GLU A 20 -26.45 23.07 1.78
CA GLU A 20 -25.94 21.92 1.04
C GLU A 20 -24.88 22.46 0.05
N LEU A 21 -23.62 22.44 0.46
CA LEU A 21 -22.54 23.16 -0.22
C LEU A 21 -22.24 22.58 -1.62
N VAL A 22 -22.64 21.33 -1.87
CA VAL A 22 -22.36 20.62 -3.12
C VAL A 22 -23.58 19.84 -3.58
N LYS A 23 -24.08 20.18 -4.78
CA LYS A 23 -25.14 19.43 -5.45
C LYS A 23 -24.62 18.08 -5.95
N GLN A 24 -25.48 17.07 -5.93
CA GLN A 24 -25.17 15.77 -6.49
C GLN A 24 -24.88 15.88 -8.01
N PRO A 25 -23.74 15.36 -8.50
CA PRO A 25 -23.42 15.38 -9.92
C PRO A 25 -24.28 14.38 -10.69
N ALA A 26 -24.62 14.71 -11.95
CA ALA A 26 -25.46 13.86 -12.81
C ALA A 26 -24.85 12.47 -13.08
N LYS A 27 -23.52 12.37 -13.09
CA LYS A 27 -22.77 11.12 -13.27
C LYS A 27 -22.02 10.73 -12.00
N LEU A 28 -22.72 10.68 -10.87
CA LEU A 28 -22.12 10.27 -9.60
C LEU A 28 -21.50 8.87 -9.70
N ILE A 29 -20.24 8.73 -9.28
CA ILE A 29 -19.61 7.43 -9.08
C ILE A 29 -20.22 6.83 -7.82
N GLU A 30 -20.81 5.63 -7.92
CA GLU A 30 -21.36 4.92 -6.76
C GLU A 30 -20.32 4.72 -5.66
N LYS A 31 -20.76 4.70 -4.39
CA LYS A 31 -19.88 4.68 -3.23
C LYS A 31 -18.91 3.50 -3.24
N ASP A 32 -19.40 2.30 -3.53
CA ASP A 32 -18.58 1.07 -3.58
C ASP A 32 -17.52 1.17 -4.69
N LYS A 33 -17.90 1.70 -5.86
CA LYS A 33 -16.96 1.97 -6.95
C LYS A 33 -15.94 3.04 -6.59
N MET A 34 -16.32 4.06 -5.81
CA MET A 34 -15.40 5.07 -5.30
C MET A 34 -14.40 4.45 -4.32
N ILE A 35 -14.84 3.56 -3.44
CA ILE A 35 -13.97 2.80 -2.53
C ILE A 35 -12.94 1.99 -3.31
N ASP A 36 -13.35 1.28 -4.37
CA ASP A 36 -12.45 0.53 -5.24
C ASP A 36 -11.41 1.42 -5.94
N ILE A 37 -11.85 2.57 -6.48
CA ILE A 37 -10.96 3.55 -7.12
C ILE A 37 -9.95 4.10 -6.11
N MET A 38 -10.41 4.52 -4.93
CA MET A 38 -9.55 5.08 -3.89
C MET A 38 -8.55 4.03 -3.35
N TYR A 39 -8.96 2.76 -3.24
CA TYR A 39 -8.09 1.66 -2.87
C TYR A 39 -6.96 1.48 -3.88
N ASP A 40 -7.26 1.37 -5.17
CA ASP A 40 -6.24 1.20 -6.20
C ASP A 40 -5.32 2.43 -6.33
N LEU A 41 -5.86 3.64 -6.19
CA LEU A 41 -5.07 4.87 -6.15
C LEU A 41 -4.11 4.88 -4.96
N SER A 42 -4.54 4.40 -3.79
CA SER A 42 -3.69 4.34 -2.60
C SER A 42 -2.50 3.37 -2.77
N ILE A 43 -2.73 2.22 -3.41
CA ILE A 43 -1.66 1.27 -3.74
C ILE A 43 -0.69 1.89 -4.73
N LEU A 44 -1.21 2.53 -5.77
CA LEU A 44 -0.41 3.15 -6.80
C LEU A 44 0.49 4.27 -6.24
N GLU A 45 -0.04 5.09 -5.34
CA GLU A 45 0.72 6.14 -4.67
C GLU A 45 1.81 5.54 -3.76
N ALA A 46 1.50 4.45 -3.04
CA ALA A 46 2.50 3.75 -2.24
C ALA A 46 3.64 3.16 -3.10
N MET A 47 3.32 2.58 -4.27
CA MET A 47 4.31 2.08 -5.22
C MET A 47 5.21 3.20 -5.73
N LYS A 48 4.61 4.33 -6.12
CA LYS A 48 5.34 5.52 -6.58
C LYS A 48 6.28 6.06 -5.50
N TYR A 49 5.85 6.05 -4.25
CA TYR A 49 6.67 6.49 -3.12
C TYR A 49 7.86 5.56 -2.86
N GLN A 50 7.68 4.23 -2.94
CA GLN A 50 8.75 3.26 -2.70
C GLN A 50 9.75 3.14 -3.87
N HIS A 51 9.26 3.28 -5.10
CA HIS A 51 10.06 3.16 -6.32
C HIS A 51 9.79 4.38 -7.22
N PRO A 52 10.43 5.53 -6.96
CA PRO A 52 10.35 6.67 -7.86
C PRO A 52 10.99 6.26 -9.19
N VAL A 53 10.16 5.96 -10.18
CA VAL A 53 10.62 5.70 -11.54
C VAL A 53 11.18 7.02 -12.10
N SER A 54 12.30 6.97 -12.81
CA SER A 54 12.84 8.14 -13.50
C SER A 54 11.78 8.73 -14.43
N ALA A 55 11.62 10.06 -14.36
CA ALA A 55 10.57 10.82 -15.03
C ALA A 55 10.45 10.52 -16.54
N ASP A 56 11.52 10.04 -17.15
CA ASP A 56 11.64 9.77 -18.59
C ASP A 56 10.94 8.48 -19.06
N SER A 57 10.48 7.59 -18.17
CA SER A 57 9.95 6.27 -18.57
C SER A 57 8.46 6.05 -18.32
N VAL A 58 7.75 7.06 -17.81
CA VAL A 58 6.32 6.95 -17.50
C VAL A 58 5.54 8.03 -18.25
N GLU A 59 5.35 7.80 -19.55
CA GLU A 59 4.57 8.68 -20.45
C GLU A 59 3.05 8.63 -20.15
N THR A 60 2.62 7.82 -19.18
CA THR A 60 1.21 7.68 -18.81
C THR A 60 0.98 8.11 -17.37
N SER A 61 0.09 9.09 -17.14
CA SER A 61 -0.38 9.44 -15.80
C SER A 61 -0.88 8.18 -15.08
N PRO A 62 -0.22 7.72 -14.00
CA PRO A 62 -0.62 6.50 -13.30
C PRO A 62 -2.07 6.59 -12.78
N THR A 63 -2.47 7.79 -12.33
CA THR A 63 -3.85 8.09 -11.95
C THR A 63 -4.81 7.89 -13.12
N ALA A 64 -4.45 8.35 -14.34
CA ALA A 64 -5.28 8.16 -15.53
C ALA A 64 -5.43 6.67 -15.90
N PHE A 65 -4.41 5.84 -15.66
CA PHE A 65 -4.51 4.40 -15.84
C PHE A 65 -5.59 3.78 -14.92
N ILE A 66 -5.61 4.17 -13.64
CA ILE A 66 -6.65 3.70 -12.70
C ILE A 66 -8.04 4.19 -13.12
N LEU A 67 -8.20 5.47 -13.44
CA LEU A 67 -9.51 5.98 -13.86
C LEU A 67 -10.03 5.28 -15.14
N LYS A 68 -9.14 4.97 -16.08
CA LYS A 68 -9.45 4.17 -17.28
C LYS A 68 -9.90 2.75 -16.94
N LYS A 69 -9.24 2.08 -15.98
CA LYS A 69 -9.65 0.73 -15.48
C LYS A 69 -11.11 0.72 -15.02
N TYR A 70 -11.55 1.77 -14.34
CA TYR A 70 -12.92 1.88 -13.81
C TYR A 70 -13.91 2.53 -14.80
N LYS A 71 -13.49 2.87 -16.02
CA LYS A 71 -14.32 3.59 -17.01
C LYS A 71 -14.90 4.90 -16.44
N VAL A 72 -14.05 5.64 -15.72
CA VAL A 72 -14.39 6.93 -15.10
C VAL A 72 -13.54 8.02 -15.74
N ASP A 73 -14.17 9.16 -16.02
CA ASP A 73 -13.43 10.35 -16.45
C ASP A 73 -12.91 11.16 -15.25
N SER A 74 -11.81 11.87 -15.45
CA SER A 74 -11.20 12.78 -14.47
C SER A 74 -12.19 13.84 -13.94
N VAL A 75 -13.04 14.39 -14.81
CA VAL A 75 -14.08 15.35 -14.41
C VAL A 75 -15.14 14.66 -13.56
N GLN A 76 -15.58 13.47 -13.98
CA GLN A 76 -16.54 12.67 -13.21
C GLN A 76 -16.02 12.32 -11.81
N PHE A 77 -14.75 11.90 -11.73
CA PHE A 77 -14.07 11.59 -10.48
C PHE A 77 -13.99 12.81 -9.57
N SER A 78 -13.48 13.94 -10.06
CA SER A 78 -13.35 15.16 -9.27
C SER A 78 -14.68 15.69 -8.73
N GLN A 79 -15.74 15.63 -9.55
CA GLN A 79 -17.09 16.02 -9.14
C GLN A 79 -17.67 15.08 -8.08
N SER A 80 -17.53 13.76 -8.27
CA SER A 80 -18.00 12.76 -7.30
C SER A 80 -17.21 12.85 -5.99
N ASN A 81 -15.89 13.04 -6.07
CA ASN A 81 -15.03 13.22 -4.91
C ASN A 81 -15.44 14.48 -4.11
N ARG A 82 -15.71 15.60 -4.80
CA ARG A 82 -16.21 16.82 -4.17
C ARG A 82 -17.57 16.62 -3.51
N TYR A 83 -18.46 15.86 -4.13
CA TYR A 83 -19.77 15.51 -3.55
C TYR A 83 -19.62 14.71 -2.27
N TYR A 84 -18.81 13.63 -2.27
CA TYR A 84 -18.58 12.84 -1.06
C TYR A 84 -17.87 13.65 0.03
N ALA A 85 -16.86 14.46 -0.32
CA ALA A 85 -16.13 15.30 0.63
C ALA A 85 -16.97 16.41 1.28
N ALA A 86 -18.16 16.72 0.74
CA ALA A 86 -19.08 17.69 1.32
C ALA A 86 -19.77 17.16 2.59
N ASP A 87 -19.87 15.84 2.73
CA ASP A 87 -20.38 15.16 3.93
C ASP A 87 -19.25 14.37 4.59
N TYR A 88 -18.79 14.90 5.73
CA TYR A 88 -17.66 14.33 6.47
C TYR A 88 -17.87 12.86 6.83
N GLU A 89 -19.05 12.48 7.32
CA GLU A 89 -19.30 11.10 7.78
C GLU A 89 -19.28 10.13 6.59
N ASN A 90 -19.91 10.53 5.48
CA ASN A 90 -19.87 9.73 4.25
C ASN A 90 -18.46 9.60 3.69
N TYR A 91 -17.69 10.69 3.63
CA TYR A 91 -16.32 10.65 3.13
C TYR A 91 -15.41 9.82 4.03
N LYS A 92 -15.54 9.98 5.35
CA LYS A 92 -14.82 9.18 6.34
C LYS A 92 -15.09 7.69 6.15
N SER A 93 -16.35 7.31 5.94
CA SER A 93 -16.69 5.89 5.74
C SER A 93 -16.01 5.26 4.52
N ILE A 94 -15.82 6.02 3.43
CA ILE A 94 -15.07 5.56 2.25
C ILE A 94 -13.62 5.25 2.63
N PHE A 95 -12.95 6.18 3.32
CA PHE A 95 -11.55 5.98 3.75
C PHE A 95 -11.39 4.89 4.81
N ASP A 96 -12.33 4.77 5.75
CA ASP A 96 -12.32 3.69 6.73
C ASP A 96 -12.37 2.32 6.06
N GLU A 97 -13.18 2.18 5.00
CA GLU A 97 -13.29 0.93 4.24
C GLU A 97 -12.05 0.63 3.42
N VAL A 98 -11.49 1.64 2.73
CA VAL A 98 -10.19 1.54 2.06
C VAL A 98 -9.10 1.11 3.06
N GLY A 99 -9.04 1.74 4.22
CA GLY A 99 -8.09 1.44 5.28
C GLY A 99 -8.24 0.02 5.83
N LYS A 100 -9.48 -0.45 6.05
CA LYS A 100 -9.76 -1.84 6.44
C LYS A 100 -9.25 -2.83 5.40
N ARG A 101 -9.54 -2.60 4.11
CA ARG A 101 -9.09 -3.46 3.01
C ARG A 101 -7.57 -3.50 2.90
N LEU A 102 -6.90 -2.36 3.03
CA LEU A 102 -5.44 -2.26 3.08
C LEU A 102 -4.86 -3.06 4.24
N ALA A 103 -5.41 -2.91 5.46
CA ALA A 103 -4.93 -3.61 6.64
C ALA A 103 -5.07 -5.14 6.52
N VAL A 104 -6.18 -5.62 5.95
CA VAL A 104 -6.38 -7.06 5.68
C VAL A 104 -5.32 -7.57 4.70
N ASN A 105 -5.13 -6.87 3.60
CA ASN A 105 -4.18 -7.29 2.57
C ASN A 105 -2.72 -7.20 3.04
N GLN A 106 -2.38 -6.20 3.85
CA GLN A 106 -1.06 -6.10 4.47
C GLN A 106 -0.77 -7.31 5.37
N ARG A 107 -1.70 -7.68 6.26
CA ARG A 107 -1.54 -8.84 7.15
C ARG A 107 -1.36 -10.16 6.38
N ALA A 108 -2.11 -10.32 5.28
CA ALA A 108 -1.98 -11.47 4.40
C ALA A 108 -0.57 -11.52 3.77
N THR A 109 -0.11 -10.40 3.22
CA THR A 109 1.23 -10.29 2.62
C THR A 109 2.35 -10.51 3.63
N ASP A 110 2.29 -9.88 4.80
CA ASP A 110 3.30 -10.04 5.86
C ASP A 110 3.44 -11.50 6.32
N SER A 111 2.31 -12.22 6.35
CA SER A 111 2.30 -13.65 6.69
C SER A 111 3.00 -14.50 5.64
N ILE A 112 2.78 -14.19 4.36
CA ILE A 112 3.43 -14.85 3.22
C ILE A 112 4.94 -14.57 3.25
N VAL A 113 5.34 -13.31 3.39
CA VAL A 113 6.75 -12.90 3.44
C VAL A 113 7.49 -13.64 4.57
N LYS A 114 6.91 -13.71 5.77
CA LYS A 114 7.50 -14.47 6.89
C LYS A 114 7.66 -15.96 6.59
N ILE A 115 6.73 -16.56 5.85
CA ILE A 115 6.83 -17.98 5.45
C ILE A 115 7.96 -18.15 4.44
N GLU A 116 8.05 -17.26 3.45
CA GLU A 116 9.09 -17.28 2.42
C GLU A 116 10.48 -17.07 3.02
N GLU A 117 10.65 -16.12 3.92
CA GLU A 117 11.90 -15.90 4.65
C GLU A 117 12.32 -17.13 5.44
N LYS A 118 11.38 -17.78 6.15
CA LYS A 118 11.65 -19.03 6.90
C LYS A 118 12.02 -20.18 5.97
N LYS A 119 11.38 -20.30 4.80
CA LYS A 119 11.71 -21.31 3.79
C LYS A 119 13.12 -21.06 3.23
N ALA A 120 13.42 -19.83 2.83
CA ALA A 120 14.73 -19.43 2.33
C ALA A 120 15.84 -19.66 3.36
N ALA A 121 15.59 -19.37 4.65
CA ALA A 121 16.54 -19.65 5.72
C ALA A 121 16.78 -21.16 5.93
N LYS A 122 15.73 -21.99 5.84
CA LYS A 122 15.85 -23.46 5.94
C LYS A 122 16.58 -24.07 4.74
N GLU A 123 16.40 -23.54 3.54
CA GLU A 123 17.13 -23.98 2.36
C GLU A 123 18.61 -23.60 2.42
N LYS A 124 18.94 -22.38 2.86
CA LYS A 124 20.33 -21.96 3.12
C LYS A 124 21.00 -22.86 4.16
N ASN A 125 20.30 -23.18 5.27
CA ASN A 125 20.83 -24.10 6.28
C ASN A 125 21.01 -25.54 5.77
N LYS A 126 20.14 -26.05 4.90
CA LYS A 126 20.31 -27.37 4.25
C LYS A 126 21.47 -27.39 3.26
N ALA A 127 21.72 -26.30 2.52
CA ALA A 127 22.87 -26.18 1.63
C ALA A 127 24.20 -26.17 2.42
N VAL A 128 24.27 -25.39 3.51
CA VAL A 128 25.45 -25.32 4.40
C VAL A 128 25.72 -26.67 5.10
N ALA A 129 24.67 -27.41 5.50
CA ALA A 129 24.82 -28.73 6.10
C ALA A 129 25.34 -29.79 5.09
N LYS A 130 24.90 -29.74 3.82
CA LYS A 130 25.39 -30.64 2.76
C LYS A 130 26.86 -30.38 2.41
N ASP A 131 27.30 -29.11 2.40
CA ASP A 131 28.71 -28.76 2.17
C ASP A 131 29.61 -29.20 3.32
N THR A 132 29.13 -29.09 4.56
CA THR A 132 29.88 -29.54 5.75
C THR A 132 30.08 -31.07 5.75
N ILE A 133 29.07 -31.84 5.35
CA ILE A 133 29.16 -33.31 5.25
C ILE A 133 30.14 -33.73 4.14
N LYS A 134 30.14 -33.03 2.99
CA LYS A 134 31.05 -33.30 1.86
C LYS A 134 32.52 -33.02 2.22
N ASN A 135 32.78 -31.95 2.97
CA ASN A 135 34.14 -31.62 3.46
C ASN A 135 34.63 -32.54 4.58
N LYS A 136 33.72 -33.09 5.40
CA LYS A 136 34.09 -34.09 6.43
C LYS A 136 34.49 -35.43 5.78
N LEU A 137 33.77 -35.85 4.73
CA LEU A 137 34.06 -37.09 4.01
C LEU A 137 35.43 -37.06 3.29
N SER A 138 35.81 -35.91 2.70
CA SER A 138 37.10 -35.76 1.99
C SER A 138 38.31 -35.67 2.94
N LYS A 139 38.16 -35.08 4.13
CA LYS A 139 39.22 -35.04 5.15
C LYS A 139 39.51 -36.43 5.74
N THR A 140 38.47 -37.22 6.03
CA THR A 140 38.65 -38.56 6.60
C THR A 140 39.32 -39.54 5.62
N SER A 141 39.11 -39.39 4.31
CA SER A 141 39.79 -40.21 3.30
C SER A 141 41.28 -39.85 3.15
N LEU A 142 41.64 -38.58 3.27
CA LEU A 142 43.04 -38.12 3.18
C LEU A 142 43.89 -38.54 4.39
N ASP A 143 43.33 -38.50 5.60
CA ASP A 143 44.05 -38.92 6.81
C ASP A 143 44.32 -40.43 6.85
N SER A 144 43.42 -41.24 6.28
CA SER A 144 43.59 -42.69 6.16
C SER A 144 44.74 -43.05 5.22
N ILE A 145 44.86 -42.34 4.09
CA ILE A 145 45.92 -42.52 3.10
C ILE A 145 47.28 -42.05 3.67
N ARG A 146 47.31 -40.95 4.44
CA ARG A 146 48.55 -40.43 5.04
C ARG A 146 49.11 -41.35 6.12
N LYS A 147 48.24 -42.09 6.83
CA LYS A 147 48.63 -43.04 7.87
C LYS A 147 49.29 -44.30 7.29
N THR A 148 48.81 -44.79 6.15
CA THR A 148 49.42 -45.93 5.44
C THR A 148 50.80 -45.62 4.87
N THR A 149 51.05 -44.39 4.45
CA THR A 149 52.35 -43.97 3.89
C THR A 149 53.45 -43.81 4.94
N ARG A 150 53.09 -43.59 6.22
CA ARG A 150 54.05 -43.47 7.33
C ARG A 150 54.50 -44.80 7.95
N LEU A 151 53.75 -45.88 7.75
CA LEU A 151 54.05 -47.22 8.27
C LEU A 151 54.98 -48.05 7.36
N LYS A 152 55.36 -47.49 6.20
CA LYS A 152 56.17 -48.17 5.18
C LYS A 152 57.63 -47.66 5.12
N ARG A 153 58.09 -46.98 6.18
CA ARG A 153 59.44 -46.43 6.30
C ARG A 153 60.15 -47.02 7.51
#